data_AF-A0AAD7TP73-F1
#
_entry.id   AF-A0AAD7TP73-F1
#
_cell.length_a   1.000
_cell.length_b   1.000
_cell.length_c   1.000
_cell.angle_alpha   90.00
_cell.angle_beta   90.00
_cell.angle_gamma   90.00
#
_symmetry.space_group_name_H-M   'P 1'
#
loop_
_entity.id
_entity.type
_entity.pdbx_description
1 polymer ?
#
loop_
_entity_poly.entity_id
_entity_poly.type
_entity_poly.pdbx_seq_one_letter_code
_entity_poly.pdbx_strand_id
1 'polypeptide(L)' 'MLDGLEFGLVLVDAISKGLDREAREAAIAEWEAKMLARVRPRAELIKENFQIWIGPDAPQAMVESMKKFITLEQAKER' A
#
# COMPACT_ATOMS: atom_id res chain seq x y z
N MET A 1 12.58 2.28 1.25
CA MET A 1 13.95 2.30 0.67
C MET A 1 14.01 1.52 -0.63
N LEU A 2 13.39 0.34 -0.75
CA LEU A 2 13.35 -0.42 -2.00
C LEU A 2 12.67 0.34 -3.15
N ASP A 3 11.55 1.01 -2.89
CA ASP A 3 10.82 1.78 -3.91
C ASP A 3 11.70 2.88 -4.54
N GLY A 4 12.53 3.55 -3.74
CA GLY A 4 13.45 4.57 -4.24
C GLY A 4 14.57 4.01 -5.12
N LEU A 5 15.04 2.79 -4.83
CA LEU A 5 16.01 2.09 -5.67
C LEU A 5 15.37 1.66 -7.00
N GLU A 6 14.18 1.06 -6.95
CA GLU A 6 13.42 0.66 -8.15
C GLU A 6 13.14 1.87 -9.05
N PHE A 7 12.73 3.00 -8.47
CA PHE A 7 12.53 4.25 -9.22
C PHE A 7 13.83 4.76 -9.86
N GLY A 8 14.93 4.75 -9.10
CA GLY A 8 16.24 5.15 -9.61
C GLY A 8 16.69 4.29 -10.80
N LEU A 9 16.41 2.99 -10.79
CA LEU A 9 16.70 2.10 -11.93
C LEU A 9 15.86 2.44 -13.17
N VAL A 10 14.56 2.75 -12.99
CA VAL A 10 13.69 3.20 -14.11
C VAL A 10 14.23 4.48 -14.73
N LEU A 11 14.64 5.45 -13.90
CA LEU A 11 15.23 6.70 -14.38
C LEU A 11 16.54 6.47 -15.14
N VAL A 12 17.45 5.66 -14.58
CA VAL A 12 18.73 5.34 -15.23
C VAL A 12 18.49 4.65 -16.56
N ASP A 13 17.63 3.63 -16.63
CA ASP A 13 17.29 2.91 -17.86
C ASP A 13 16.72 3.85 -18.94
N ALA A 14 15.79 4.73 -18.57
CA ALA A 14 15.19 5.69 -19.48
C ALA A 14 16.20 6.72 -20.02
N ILE A 15 17.12 7.19 -19.17
CA ILE A 15 18.21 8.09 -19.56
C ILE A 15 19.22 7.36 -20.45
N SER A 16 19.63 6.14 -20.09
CA SER A 16 20.59 5.33 -20.85
C SER A 16 20.09 4.96 -22.23
N LYS A 17 18.78 4.79 -22.41
CA LYS A 17 18.13 4.56 -23.71
C LYS A 17 17.96 5.83 -24.54
N GLY A 18 18.33 7.00 -24.00
CA GLY A 18 18.19 8.28 -24.70
C GLY A 18 16.73 8.65 -24.95
N LEU A 19 15.79 8.15 -24.15
CA LEU A 19 14.36 8.47 -24.29
C LEU A 19 14.18 9.99 -24.24
N ASP A 20 13.24 10.51 -25.03
CA ASP A 20 12.84 11.90 -24.94
C ASP A 20 12.01 12.15 -23.66
N ARG A 21 11.62 13.40 -23.45
CA ARG A 21 10.89 13.78 -22.24
C ARG A 21 9.58 13.01 -22.10
N GLU A 22 8.80 12.87 -23.16
CA GLU A 22 7.48 12.27 -23.11
C GLU A 22 7.56 10.77 -22.80
N ALA A 23 8.48 10.06 -23.45
CA ALA A 23 8.73 8.65 -23.18
C ALA A 23 9.29 8.40 -21.76
N ARG A 24 10.09 9.34 -21.21
CA ARG A 24 10.53 9.27 -19.81
C ARG A 24 9.37 9.42 -18.83
N GLU A 25 8.52 10.42 -19.04
CA GLU A 25 7.33 10.64 -18.20
C GLU A 25 6.38 9.44 -18.26
N ALA A 26 6.23 8.82 -19.43
CA ALA A 26 5.43 7.60 -19.58
C ALA A 26 6.01 6.43 -18.76
N ALA A 27 7.33 6.23 -18.77
CA ALA A 27 7.99 5.18 -17.98
C ALA A 27 7.87 5.44 -16.47
N ILE A 28 7.97 6.70 -16.04
CA ILE A 28 7.75 7.12 -14.65
C ILE A 28 6.31 6.82 -14.24
N ALA A 29 5.33 7.26 -15.04
CA ALA A 29 3.91 7.04 -14.74
C ALA A 29 3.55 5.56 -14.66
N GLU A 30 4.13 4.72 -15.53
CA GLU A 30 3.93 3.27 -15.47
C GLU A 30 4.48 2.68 -14.15
N TRP A 31 5.66 3.11 -13.72
CA TRP A 31 6.24 2.68 -12.45
C TRP A 31 5.40 3.15 -11.26
N GLU A 32 4.96 4.41 -11.26
CA GLU A 32 4.11 4.98 -10.20
C GLU A 32 2.78 4.22 -10.07
N ALA A 33 2.14 3.87 -11.18
CA ALA A 33 0.90 3.11 -11.18
C ALA A 33 1.09 1.72 -10.54
N LYS A 34 2.19 1.03 -10.87
CA LYS A 34 2.54 -0.27 -10.28
C LYS A 34 2.83 -0.14 -8.79
N MET A 35 3.58 0.88 -8.38
CA MET A 35 3.91 1.13 -6.98
C MET A 35 2.63 1.41 -6.18
N LEU A 36 1.76 2.31 -6.66
CA LEU A 36 0.49 2.64 -6.02
C LEU A 36 -0.43 1.42 -5.87
N ALA A 37 -0.54 0.58 -6.91
CA ALA A 37 -1.31 -0.65 -6.84
C ALA A 37 -0.77 -1.60 -5.75
N ARG A 38 0.55 -1.71 -5.62
CA ARG A 38 1.22 -2.53 -4.60
C ARG A 38 0.98 -2.02 -3.18
N VAL A 39 1.07 -0.71 -2.95
CA VAL A 39 1.05 -0.15 -1.58
C VAL A 39 -0.36 0.19 -1.07
N ARG A 40 -1.33 0.40 -1.97
CA ARG A 40 -2.71 0.81 -1.60
C ARG A 40 -3.37 -0.09 -0.56
N PRO A 41 -3.39 -1.43 -0.68
CA PRO A 41 -4.06 -2.29 0.31
C PRO A 41 -3.46 -2.13 1.71
N ARG A 42 -2.14 -1.94 1.79
CA ARG A 42 -1.45 -1.74 3.07
C ARG A 42 -1.74 -0.36 3.66
N ALA A 43 -1.81 0.67 2.83
CA ALA A 43 -2.17 2.01 3.28
C ALA A 43 -3.61 2.06 3.82
N GLU A 44 -4.55 1.36 3.17
CA GLU A 44 -5.93 1.21 3.63
C GLU A 44 -6.00 0.51 5.00
N LEU A 45 -5.27 -0.60 5.17
CA LEU A 45 -5.18 -1.31 6.45
C LEU A 45 -4.58 -0.44 7.56
N ILE A 46 -3.51 0.30 7.27
CA ILE A 46 -2.89 1.21 8.24
C ILE A 46 -3.88 2.31 8.63
N LYS A 47 -4.61 2.87 7.68
CA LYS A 47 -5.63 3.89 7.94
C LYS A 47 -6.74 3.34 8.85
N GLU A 48 -7.24 2.15 8.57
CA GLU A 48 -8.26 1.50 9.40
C GLU A 48 -7.76 1.26 10.83
N ASN A 49 -6.57 0.66 10.96
CA ASN A 49 -5.95 0.43 12.27
C ASN A 49 -5.72 1.73 13.03
N PHE A 50 -5.28 2.79 12.36
CA PHE A 50 -5.07 4.08 12.99
C PHE A 50 -6.40 4.67 13.50
N GLN A 51 -7.48 4.59 12.71
CA GLN A 51 -8.82 5.03 13.14
C GLN A 51 -9.33 4.24 14.35
N ILE A 52 -9.04 2.93 14.43
CA ILE A 52 -9.37 2.10 15.61
C ILE A 52 -8.61 2.59 16.85
N TRP A 53 -7.38 3.11 16.71
CA TRP A 53 -6.57 3.57 17.84
C TRP A 53 -6.85 4.99 18.30
N ILE A 54 -7.17 5.90 17.37
CA ILE A 54 -7.30 7.35 17.66
C ILE A 54 -8.72 7.89 17.49
N GLY A 55 -9.65 7.07 17.01
CA GLY A 55 -11.05 7.47 16.81
C GLY A 55 -11.78 7.70 18.15
N PRO A 56 -12.85 8.51 18.15
CA PRO A 56 -13.67 8.73 19.34
C PRO A 56 -14.29 7.43 19.89
N ASP A 57 -14.45 6.42 19.04
CA ASP A 57 -14.95 5.09 19.39
C ASP A 57 -13.84 4.04 19.61
N ALA A 58 -12.58 4.46 19.72
CA ALA A 58 -11.41 3.57 19.78
C ALA A 58 -11.53 2.40 20.79
N PRO A 59 -12.02 2.61 22.04
CA PRO A 59 -12.20 1.50 22.98
C PRO A 59 -13.21 0.45 22.49
N GLN A 60 -14.32 0.88 21.88
CA GLN A 60 -15.35 0.00 21.33
C GLN A 60 -14.89 -0.68 20.02
N ALA A 61 -14.17 0.05 19.16
CA ALA A 61 -13.65 -0.48 17.91
C ALA A 61 -12.69 -1.66 18.12
N MET A 62 -11.86 -1.59 19.18
CA MET A 62 -10.98 -2.70 19.57
C MET A 62 -11.76 -3.94 20.02
N VAL A 63 -12.83 -3.75 20.82
CA VAL A 63 -13.70 -4.86 21.29
C VAL A 63 -14.41 -5.54 20.11
N GLU A 64 -14.93 -4.76 19.17
CA GLU A 64 -15.60 -5.30 17.97
C GLU A 64 -14.63 -6.03 17.04
N SER A 65 -13.39 -5.55 16.90
CA SER A 65 -12.34 -6.24 16.13
C SER A 65 -11.99 -7.60 16.75
N MET A 66 -11.83 -7.67 18.08
CA MET A 66 -11.59 -8.94 18.78
C MET A 66 -12.75 -9.93 18.64
N LYS A 67 -14.01 -9.48 18.71
CA LYS A 67 -15.18 -10.34 18.46
C LYS A 67 -15.16 -10.95 17.05
N LYS A 68 -14.83 -10.15 16.03
CA LYS A 68 -14.71 -10.63 14.64
C LYS A 68 -13.61 -11.69 14.51
N PHE A 69 -12.46 -11.46 15.13
CA PHE A 69 -11.35 -12.41 15.11
C PHE A 69 -11.71 -13.76 15.74
N ILE A 70 -12.33 -13.74 16.93
CA ILE A 70 -12.78 -14.97 17.62
C ILE A 70 -13.80 -15.74 16.76
N THR A 71 -14.74 -15.02 16.14
CA THR A 71 -15.76 -15.64 15.28
C THR A 71 -15.13 -16.29 14.03
N LEU A 72 -14.11 -15.66 13.43
CA LEU A 72 -13.39 -16.19 12.27
C LEU A 72 -12.57 -17.44 12.62
N GLU A 73 -11.93 -17.49 13.78
CA GLU A 73 -11.20 -18.68 14.24
C GLU A 73 -12.16 -19.84 14.53
N GLN A 74 -13.28 -19.59 15.21
CA GLN A 74 -14.31 -20.61 15.46
C GLN A 74 -14.94 -21.17 14.17
N ALA A 75 -14.96 -20.39 13.09
CA ALA A 75 -15.46 -20.82 11.79
C ALA A 75 -14.44 -21.66 10.99
N LYS A 76 -13.14 -21.58 11.30
CA LYS A 76 -12.10 -22.41 10.68
C LYS A 76 -11.95 -23.79 11.33
N GLU A 77 -12.37 -23.93 12.58
CA GLU A 77 -12.30 -25.20 13.34
C GLU A 77 -13.52 -26.13 13.10
N ARG A 78 -14.49 -25.72 12.28
CA ARG A 78 -15.66 -26.50 11.87
C ARG A 78 -15.54 -26.95 10.42
#